data_AF-A0A959FTY0-F1
#
_entry.id   AF-A0A959FTY0-F1
#
_cell.length_a   1.000
_cell.length_b   1.000
_cell.length_c   1.000
_cell.angle_alpha   90.00
_cell.angle_beta   90.00
_cell.angle_gamma   90.00
#
_symmetry.space_group_name_H-M   'P 1'
#
loop_
_entity.id
_entity.type
_entity.pdbx_description
1 polymer ?
#
loop_
_entity_poly.entity_id
_entity_poly.type
_entity_poly.pdbx_seq_one_letter_code
_entity_poly.pdbx_strand_id
1 'polypeptide(L)'
;LAGTWLISGIIPTMIYYGLQILNPQWFLPACVIICSIISLATGSSWTTSATVGIALIGIGGTLGIPMGMTAGAVISGAYFGDKMSPLSDTTNLAPAMAGSDLFTHIRYMALTTTPSILITIIAFTFIGFGIDVSSAPDISDKLAAIEGSFNISLWLFLVPAIVIFMIYRKAPPLIALLVGTLLGGVAALIAQPDIVATIGGSDRLTFISGYKGVMNAITVDTSVVTTSEELNDLFTGKGMAGMLGTIWLIICAMVFGGVMDAIGALSRISAALLSLSNSIFGLFASTVASCLALNVTASDQYLALVVPGKMFAKSYKDKGLAPENLSRTLEDSGTVTSVLVPWNTCGAYQSGVLGVATFEYFAFAIFNWLSPFMTLLFAAFQIKIRMLVSKPEAA
;
A
#
# COMPACT_ATOMS: atom_id res chain seq x y z
N LEU A 1 -10.32 11.54 3.48
CA LEU A 1 -8.92 11.95 3.72
C LEU A 1 -8.30 12.64 2.51
N ALA A 2 -8.03 11.93 1.42
CA ALA A 2 -7.32 12.48 0.25
C ALA A 2 -7.96 13.77 -0.29
N GLY A 3 -9.28 13.77 -0.54
CA GLY A 3 -9.97 14.97 -1.04
C GLY A 3 -9.90 16.16 -0.08
N THR A 4 -10.12 15.97 1.22
CA THR A 4 -9.95 17.04 2.23
C THR A 4 -8.52 17.55 2.31
N TRP A 5 -7.51 16.69 2.13
CA TRP A 5 -6.11 17.10 2.16
C TRP A 5 -5.71 17.86 0.90
N LEU A 6 -6.28 17.49 -0.25
CA LEU A 6 -6.12 18.22 -1.49
C LEU A 6 -6.66 19.65 -1.35
N ILE A 7 -7.94 19.80 -1.00
CA ILE A 7 -8.58 21.13 -0.92
C ILE A 7 -8.02 21.99 0.22
N SER A 8 -7.38 21.38 1.22
CA SER A 8 -6.72 22.11 2.31
C SER A 8 -5.34 22.68 1.94
N GLY A 9 -4.78 22.28 0.80
CA GLY A 9 -3.41 22.61 0.43
C GLY A 9 -2.36 21.72 1.08
N ILE A 10 -2.71 20.71 1.88
CA ILE A 10 -1.73 19.77 2.46
C ILE A 10 -0.97 19.02 1.37
N ILE A 11 -1.68 18.36 0.44
CA ILE A 11 -1.04 17.64 -0.68
C ILE A 11 -0.24 18.62 -1.58
N PRO A 12 -0.80 19.76 -2.02
CA PRO A 12 -0.04 20.79 -2.73
C PRO A 12 1.21 21.26 -1.99
N THR A 13 1.16 21.45 -0.67
CA THR A 13 2.31 21.84 0.15
C THR A 13 3.37 20.73 0.21
N MET A 14 2.95 19.45 0.28
CA MET A 14 3.88 18.32 0.18
C MET A 14 4.58 18.29 -1.18
N ILE A 15 3.85 18.54 -2.27
CA ILE A 15 4.40 18.57 -3.63
C ILE A 15 5.37 19.75 -3.79
N TYR A 16 4.96 20.95 -3.36
CA TYR A 16 5.76 22.17 -3.46
C TYR A 16 7.12 22.04 -2.77
N TYR A 17 7.15 21.62 -1.49
CA TYR A 17 8.42 21.41 -0.79
C TYR A 17 9.16 20.15 -1.27
N GLY A 18 8.43 19.11 -1.68
CA GLY A 18 9.01 17.90 -2.26
C GLY A 18 9.81 18.19 -3.52
N LEU A 19 9.27 19.02 -4.42
CA LEU A 19 9.92 19.47 -5.64
C LEU A 19 11.22 20.24 -5.41
N GLN A 20 11.32 20.99 -4.30
CA GLN A 20 12.53 21.74 -3.95
C GLN A 20 13.62 20.88 -3.33
N ILE A 21 13.25 19.79 -2.66
CA ILE A 21 14.18 18.97 -1.87
C ILE A 21 14.61 17.70 -2.61
N LEU A 22 13.73 17.11 -3.43
CA LEU A 22 13.98 15.81 -4.05
C LEU A 22 14.70 15.95 -5.39
N ASN A 23 15.94 15.46 -5.42
CA ASN A 23 16.68 15.30 -6.66
C ASN A 23 16.06 14.16 -7.52
N PRO A 24 15.81 14.36 -8.82
CA PRO A 24 15.22 13.34 -9.70
C PRO A 24 15.92 11.98 -9.68
N GLN A 25 17.24 11.95 -9.55
CA GLN A 25 18.01 10.70 -9.53
C GLN A 25 17.78 9.88 -8.26
N TRP A 26 17.50 10.56 -7.14
CA TRP A 26 17.25 9.93 -5.84
C TRP A 26 15.77 9.80 -5.53
N PHE A 27 14.90 10.31 -6.40
CA PHE A 27 13.46 10.37 -6.17
C PHE A 27 12.83 8.99 -5.97
N LEU A 28 13.09 8.04 -6.88
CA LEU A 28 12.53 6.69 -6.80
C LEU A 28 12.97 5.91 -5.54
N PRO A 29 14.28 5.82 -5.18
CA PRO A 29 14.67 5.17 -3.93
C PRO A 29 14.17 5.93 -2.70
N ALA A 30 14.07 7.27 -2.75
CA ALA A 30 13.46 8.05 -1.69
C ALA A 30 11.97 7.70 -1.49
N CYS A 31 11.19 7.50 -2.58
CA CYS A 31 9.80 7.03 -2.49
C CYS A 31 9.70 5.72 -1.73
N VAL A 32 10.55 4.74 -2.05
CA VAL A 32 10.57 3.45 -1.35
C VAL A 32 10.83 3.64 0.15
N ILE A 33 11.82 4.45 0.51
CA ILE A 33 12.21 4.68 1.91
C ILE A 33 11.12 5.43 2.68
N ILE A 34 10.60 6.51 2.11
CA ILE A 34 9.55 7.34 2.73
C ILE A 34 8.30 6.48 2.97
N CYS A 35 7.82 5.78 1.94
CA CYS A 35 6.66 4.90 2.08
C CYS A 35 6.92 3.74 3.04
N SER A 36 8.15 3.21 3.10
CA SER A 36 8.51 2.18 4.08
C SER A 36 8.37 2.66 5.51
N ILE A 37 8.90 3.84 5.82
CA ILE A 37 8.86 4.42 7.18
C ILE A 37 7.42 4.72 7.59
N ILE A 38 6.66 5.37 6.71
CA ILE A 38 5.26 5.70 6.98
C ILE A 38 4.43 4.42 7.12
N SER A 39 4.63 3.43 6.25
CA SER A 39 3.86 2.19 6.32
C SER A 39 4.22 1.33 7.52
N LEU A 40 5.49 1.29 7.95
CA LEU A 40 5.91 0.67 9.22
C LEU A 40 5.18 1.28 10.41
N ALA A 41 5.13 2.62 10.46
CA ALA A 41 4.48 3.35 11.54
C ALA A 41 2.96 3.18 11.50
N THR A 42 2.36 3.15 10.30
CA THR A 42 0.92 3.10 10.12
C THR A 42 0.34 1.68 10.17
N GLY A 43 1.14 0.68 9.83
CA GLY A 43 0.70 -0.70 9.63
C GLY A 43 -0.27 -0.86 8.46
N SER A 44 -0.20 0.02 7.45
CA SER A 44 -1.16 0.00 6.34
C SER A 44 -0.55 0.56 5.06
N SER A 45 -0.40 -0.32 4.06
CA SER A 45 -0.04 0.06 2.70
C SER A 45 -1.10 0.97 2.05
N TRP A 46 -2.38 0.76 2.39
CA TRP A 46 -3.49 1.55 1.86
C TRP A 46 -3.43 3.00 2.35
N THR A 47 -3.26 3.18 3.66
CA THR A 47 -3.13 4.52 4.28
C THR A 47 -1.91 5.25 3.77
N THR A 48 -0.78 4.55 3.60
CA THR A 48 0.46 5.13 3.08
C THR A 48 0.28 5.68 1.67
N SER A 49 -0.31 4.89 0.77
CA SER A 49 -0.59 5.33 -0.60
C SER A 49 -1.56 6.50 -0.66
N ALA A 50 -2.62 6.50 0.15
CA ALA A 50 -3.63 7.57 0.18
C ALA A 50 -3.17 8.86 0.86
N THR A 51 -1.98 8.89 1.46
CA THR A 51 -1.41 10.07 2.12
C THR A 51 -0.18 10.55 1.35
N VAL A 52 1.00 10.06 1.71
CA VAL A 52 2.27 10.45 1.09
C VAL A 52 2.40 9.91 -0.34
N GLY A 53 1.78 8.78 -0.65
CA GLY A 53 1.82 8.20 -2.00
C GLY A 53 1.25 9.12 -3.08
N ILE A 54 0.10 9.76 -2.84
CA ILE A 54 -0.49 10.75 -3.78
C ILE A 54 0.46 11.93 -4.00
N ALA A 55 1.08 12.44 -2.93
CA ALA A 55 2.05 13.54 -3.05
C ALA A 55 3.28 13.12 -3.87
N LEU A 56 3.81 11.92 -3.64
CA LEU A 56 4.93 11.38 -4.41
C LEU A 56 4.55 11.16 -5.87
N ILE A 57 3.35 10.65 -6.17
CA ILE A 57 2.83 10.57 -7.53
C ILE A 57 2.82 11.94 -8.22
N GLY A 58 2.35 12.98 -7.51
CA GLY A 58 2.36 14.34 -8.02
C GLY A 58 3.76 14.86 -8.32
N ILE A 59 4.69 14.68 -7.38
CA ILE A 59 6.10 15.08 -7.55
C ILE A 59 6.71 14.33 -8.75
N GLY A 60 6.52 13.01 -8.84
CA GLY A 60 7.06 12.19 -9.93
C GLY A 60 6.55 12.65 -11.30
N GLY A 61 5.25 12.93 -11.41
CA GLY A 61 4.65 13.48 -12.63
C GLY A 61 5.27 14.83 -13.03
N THR A 62 5.41 15.76 -12.09
CA THR A 62 6.04 17.07 -12.34
C THR A 62 7.54 17.00 -12.65
N LEU A 63 8.24 15.97 -12.17
CA LEU A 63 9.64 15.69 -12.52
C LEU A 63 9.78 14.97 -13.86
N GLY A 64 8.68 14.66 -14.55
CA GLY A 64 8.68 13.92 -15.82
C GLY A 64 9.01 12.43 -15.67
N ILE A 65 8.93 11.88 -14.45
CA ILE A 65 9.24 10.48 -14.18
C ILE A 65 8.00 9.62 -14.52
N PRO A 66 8.15 8.53 -15.28
CA PRO A 66 7.02 7.69 -15.66
C PRO A 66 6.19 7.26 -14.43
N MET A 67 4.88 7.47 -14.52
CA MET A 67 3.95 7.28 -13.40
C MET A 67 3.94 5.84 -12.88
N GLY A 68 4.09 4.85 -13.76
CA GLY A 68 4.27 3.44 -13.39
C GLY A 68 5.49 3.19 -12.50
N MET A 69 6.62 3.87 -12.75
CA MET A 69 7.83 3.75 -11.93
C MET A 69 7.61 4.34 -10.54
N THR A 70 7.05 5.55 -10.48
CA THR A 70 6.74 6.24 -9.23
C THR A 70 5.75 5.44 -8.39
N ALA A 71 4.66 4.96 -8.99
CA ALA A 71 3.68 4.11 -8.32
C ALA A 71 4.30 2.80 -7.84
N GLY A 72 5.15 2.15 -8.65
CA GLY A 72 5.86 0.93 -8.26
C GLY A 72 6.79 1.14 -7.06
N ALA A 73 7.47 2.28 -6.99
CA ALA A 73 8.34 2.65 -5.86
C ALA A 73 7.52 2.91 -4.58
N VAL A 74 6.43 3.67 -4.70
CA VAL A 74 5.48 3.95 -3.61
C VAL A 74 4.90 2.64 -3.07
N ILE A 75 4.39 1.77 -3.94
CA ILE A 75 3.78 0.48 -3.58
C ILE A 75 4.82 -0.43 -2.93
N SER A 76 6.04 -0.50 -3.47
CA SER A 76 7.12 -1.34 -2.91
C SER A 76 7.43 -0.95 -1.46
N GLY A 77 7.59 0.34 -1.17
CA GLY A 77 7.82 0.83 0.18
C GLY A 77 6.60 0.64 1.09
N ALA A 78 5.41 0.95 0.58
CA ALA A 78 4.17 0.83 1.33
C ALA A 78 3.91 -0.62 1.76
N TYR A 79 4.09 -1.60 0.88
CA TYR A 79 3.90 -3.01 1.21
C TYR A 79 5.02 -3.58 2.08
N PHE A 80 6.26 -3.10 1.92
CA PHE A 80 7.34 -3.48 2.84
C PHE A 80 7.02 -3.07 4.28
N GLY A 81 6.60 -1.81 4.50
CA GLY A 81 6.35 -1.35 5.85
C GLY A 81 5.10 -1.95 6.47
N ASP A 82 4.06 -2.17 5.67
CA ASP A 82 2.82 -2.85 6.09
C ASP A 82 3.14 -4.24 6.66
N LYS A 83 3.81 -5.04 5.83
CA LYS A 83 4.28 -6.40 6.12
C LYS A 83 5.16 -6.52 7.37
N MET A 84 5.93 -5.48 7.69
CA MET A 84 6.86 -5.49 8.83
C MET A 84 6.27 -4.86 10.09
N SER A 85 5.06 -4.31 10.02
CA SER A 85 4.43 -3.61 11.14
C SER A 85 3.63 -4.56 12.05
N PRO A 86 3.83 -4.53 13.38
CA PRO A 86 2.98 -5.29 14.30
C PRO A 86 1.54 -4.75 14.38
N LEU A 87 1.26 -3.60 13.76
CA LEU A 87 -0.07 -3.00 13.69
C LEU A 87 -0.87 -3.46 12.46
N SER A 88 -0.23 -4.13 11.51
CA SER A 88 -0.88 -4.56 10.26
C SER A 88 -1.81 -5.76 10.48
N ASP A 89 -2.98 -5.71 9.86
CA ASP A 89 -3.97 -6.79 9.91
C ASP A 89 -3.42 -8.08 9.30
N THR A 90 -2.72 -8.02 8.16
CA THR A 90 -2.16 -9.21 7.51
C THR A 90 -1.02 -9.81 8.32
N THR A 91 -0.16 -8.96 8.88
CA THR A 91 0.97 -9.39 9.72
C THR A 91 0.49 -10.03 11.03
N ASN A 92 -0.70 -9.67 11.52
CA ASN A 92 -1.34 -10.37 12.64
C ASN A 92 -2.08 -11.64 12.19
N LEU A 93 -2.70 -11.63 11.00
CA LEU A 93 -3.50 -12.74 10.50
C LEU A 93 -2.65 -13.94 10.06
N ALA A 94 -1.56 -13.72 9.32
CA ALA A 94 -0.67 -14.78 8.83
C ALA A 94 -0.15 -15.71 9.96
N PRO A 95 0.41 -15.22 11.07
CA PRO A 95 0.82 -16.07 12.19
C PRO A 95 -0.37 -16.72 12.89
N ALA A 96 -1.52 -16.05 13.01
CA ALA A 96 -2.72 -16.64 13.58
C ALA A 96 -3.22 -17.86 12.78
N MET A 97 -3.13 -17.80 11.45
CA MET A 97 -3.51 -18.92 10.57
C MET A 97 -2.51 -20.08 10.60
N ALA A 98 -1.21 -19.77 10.76
CA ALA A 98 -0.17 -20.80 10.83
C ALA A 98 0.06 -21.38 12.23
N GLY A 99 -0.42 -20.71 13.29
CA GLY A 99 -0.17 -21.06 14.69
C GLY A 99 1.19 -20.60 15.23
N SER A 100 1.72 -19.47 14.72
CA SER A 100 2.95 -18.83 15.21
C SER A 100 2.63 -17.63 16.10
N ASP A 101 3.61 -17.12 16.85
CA ASP A 101 3.47 -15.85 17.58
C ASP A 101 3.92 -14.66 16.70
N LEU A 102 3.28 -13.51 16.91
CA LEU A 102 3.49 -12.30 16.09
C LEU A 102 4.96 -11.86 16.03
N PHE A 103 5.65 -11.81 17.17
CA PHE A 103 7.00 -11.26 17.21
C PHE A 103 8.05 -12.23 16.64
N THR A 104 7.87 -13.54 16.82
CA THR A 104 8.67 -14.55 16.13
C THR A 104 8.40 -14.48 14.64
N HIS A 105 7.14 -14.34 14.22
CA HIS A 105 6.77 -14.16 12.81
C HIS A 105 7.50 -12.96 12.19
N ILE A 106 7.40 -11.77 12.78
CA ILE A 106 8.08 -10.56 12.26
C ILE A 106 9.60 -10.74 12.18
N ARG A 107 10.24 -11.26 13.24
CA ARG A 107 11.68 -11.52 13.25
C ARG A 107 12.11 -12.49 12.15
N TYR A 108 11.30 -13.51 11.91
CA TYR A 108 11.60 -14.56 10.94
C TYR A 108 11.27 -14.14 9.50
N MET A 109 10.28 -13.27 9.34
CA MET A 109 9.93 -12.63 8.07
C MET A 109 10.99 -11.64 7.61
N ALA A 110 11.69 -10.98 8.55
CA ALA A 110 12.81 -10.10 8.23
C ALA A 110 13.91 -10.79 7.41
N LEU A 111 14.04 -12.12 7.51
CA LEU A 111 15.04 -12.90 6.78
C LEU A 111 14.87 -12.83 5.26
N THR A 112 13.64 -12.88 4.76
CA THR A 112 13.31 -12.76 3.32
C THR A 112 12.99 -11.32 2.94
N THR A 113 12.37 -10.56 3.86
CA THR A 113 11.90 -9.20 3.60
C THR A 113 13.05 -8.19 3.47
N THR A 114 14.06 -8.28 4.33
CA THR A 114 15.24 -7.39 4.29
C THR A 114 16.02 -7.50 2.97
N PRO A 115 16.41 -8.71 2.49
CA PRO A 115 17.10 -8.79 1.21
C PRO A 115 16.21 -8.32 0.04
N SER A 116 14.90 -8.61 0.05
CA SER A 116 13.98 -8.14 -0.99
C SER A 116 13.90 -6.61 -1.08
N ILE A 117 13.80 -5.90 0.05
CA ILE A 117 13.74 -4.43 0.03
C ILE A 117 15.09 -3.82 -0.34
N LEU A 118 16.21 -4.41 0.08
CA LEU A 118 17.55 -3.94 -0.30
C LEU A 118 17.76 -4.06 -1.81
N ILE A 119 17.39 -5.19 -2.40
CA ILE A 119 17.42 -5.38 -3.86
C ILE A 119 16.52 -4.35 -4.55
N THR A 120 15.33 -4.08 -4.00
CA THR A 120 14.40 -3.09 -4.54
C THR A 120 14.99 -1.68 -4.53
N ILE A 121 15.57 -1.23 -3.41
CA ILE A 121 16.22 0.08 -3.29
C ILE A 121 17.39 0.20 -4.26
N ILE A 122 18.22 -0.85 -4.37
CA ILE A 122 19.35 -0.88 -5.30
C ILE A 122 18.85 -0.78 -6.74
N ALA A 123 17.82 -1.54 -7.11
CA ALA A 123 17.24 -1.49 -8.45
C ALA A 123 16.69 -0.10 -8.78
N PHE A 124 15.92 0.52 -7.88
CA PHE A 124 15.41 1.88 -8.07
C PHE A 124 16.51 2.94 -8.09
N THR A 125 17.63 2.73 -7.39
CA THR A 125 18.80 3.63 -7.47
C THR A 125 19.42 3.57 -8.85
N PHE A 126 19.60 2.37 -9.42
CA PHE A 126 20.11 2.22 -10.80
C PHE A 126 19.14 2.79 -11.84
N ILE A 127 17.83 2.56 -11.68
CA ILE A 127 16.81 3.17 -12.53
C ILE A 127 16.89 4.70 -12.43
N GLY A 128 17.01 5.24 -11.21
CA GLY A 128 17.10 6.67 -10.94
C GLY A 128 18.32 7.33 -11.59
N PHE A 129 19.48 6.67 -11.59
CA PHE A 129 20.67 7.17 -12.31
C PHE A 129 20.53 7.15 -13.83
N GLY A 130 19.62 6.34 -14.37
CA GLY A 130 19.26 6.35 -15.78
C GLY A 130 18.31 7.48 -16.19
N ILE A 131 17.75 8.23 -15.24
CA ILE A 131 16.90 9.39 -15.52
C ILE A 131 17.80 10.54 -15.95
N ASP A 132 17.60 11.04 -17.17
CA ASP A 132 18.34 12.18 -17.70
C ASP A 132 17.90 13.47 -16.99
N VAL A 133 18.78 13.98 -16.12
CA VAL A 133 18.54 15.21 -15.35
C VAL A 133 18.80 16.46 -16.21
N SER A 134 19.54 16.34 -17.31
CA SER A 134 19.86 17.49 -18.16
C SER A 134 18.67 17.97 -19.00
N SER A 135 17.67 17.12 -19.14
CA SER A 135 16.35 17.40 -19.70
C SER A 135 15.24 17.52 -18.64
N ALA A 136 15.61 17.61 -17.35
CA ALA A 136 14.63 17.77 -16.27
C ALA A 136 13.78 19.03 -16.50
N PRO A 137 12.45 18.94 -16.35
CA PRO A 137 11.56 20.08 -16.52
C PRO A 137 11.98 21.23 -15.62
N ASP A 138 11.94 22.47 -16.14
CA ASP A 138 11.96 23.64 -15.26
C ASP A 138 10.70 23.57 -14.39
N ILE A 139 10.88 23.45 -13.08
CA ILE A 139 9.78 23.32 -12.12
C ILE A 139 9.26 24.69 -11.66
N SER A 140 9.86 25.79 -12.11
CA SER A 140 9.54 27.15 -11.65
C SER A 140 8.11 27.55 -12.01
N ASP A 141 7.63 27.15 -13.20
CA ASP A 141 6.24 27.37 -13.62
C ASP A 141 5.26 26.59 -12.73
N LYS A 142 5.61 25.36 -12.34
CA LYS A 142 4.80 24.52 -11.44
C LYS A 142 4.75 25.08 -10.03
N LEU A 143 5.89 25.48 -9.49
CA LEU A 143 5.96 26.11 -8.17
C LEU A 143 5.12 27.39 -8.14
N ALA A 144 5.22 28.24 -9.17
CA ALA A 144 4.40 29.44 -9.30
C ALA A 144 2.90 29.14 -9.46
N ALA A 145 2.54 28.10 -10.23
CA ALA A 145 1.15 27.67 -10.39
C ALA A 145 0.55 27.18 -9.06
N ILE A 146 1.33 26.45 -8.25
CA ILE A 146 0.92 26.00 -6.92
C ILE A 146 0.74 27.19 -5.98
N GLU A 147 1.72 28.10 -5.90
CA GLU A 147 1.62 29.31 -5.05
C GLU A 147 0.48 30.24 -5.47
N GLY A 148 0.19 30.33 -6.76
CA GLY A 148 -0.91 31.13 -7.28
C GLY A 148 -2.30 30.55 -6.96
N SER A 149 -2.39 29.24 -6.70
CA SER A 149 -3.67 28.55 -6.47
C SER A 149 -3.90 28.18 -5.01
N PHE A 150 -2.84 27.97 -4.23
CA PHE A 150 -2.90 27.52 -2.85
C PHE A 150 -2.05 28.40 -1.94
N ASN A 151 -2.56 28.67 -0.73
CA ASN A 151 -1.74 29.19 0.36
C ASN A 151 -0.83 28.09 0.92
N ILE A 152 0.46 28.14 0.59
CA ILE A 152 1.47 27.15 1.00
C ILE A 152 2.05 27.53 2.37
N SER A 153 2.00 26.60 3.33
CA SER A 153 2.55 26.84 4.67
C SER A 153 2.89 25.57 5.43
N LEU A 154 3.99 25.61 6.19
CA LEU A 154 4.46 24.49 7.02
C LEU A 154 3.47 24.05 8.10
N TRP A 155 2.60 24.94 8.59
CA TRP A 155 1.62 24.56 9.61
C TRP A 155 0.59 23.55 9.09
N LEU A 156 0.38 23.48 7.77
CA LEU A 156 -0.49 22.48 7.15
C LEU A 156 -0.01 21.05 7.44
N PHE A 157 1.29 20.86 7.70
CA PHE A 157 1.86 19.57 8.13
C PHE A 157 1.51 19.17 9.56
N LEU A 158 0.90 20.03 10.36
CA LEU A 158 0.37 19.64 11.67
C LEU A 158 -0.70 18.55 11.54
N VAL A 159 -1.53 18.60 10.50
CA VAL A 159 -2.58 17.59 10.26
C VAL A 159 -1.98 16.19 10.01
N PRO A 160 -1.10 15.97 9.01
CA PRO A 160 -0.45 14.67 8.84
C PRO A 160 0.38 14.25 10.06
N ALA A 161 1.05 15.19 10.75
CA ALA A 161 1.79 14.89 11.97
C ALA A 161 0.89 14.36 13.09
N ILE A 162 -0.30 14.93 13.28
CA ILE A 162 -1.30 14.44 14.25
C ILE A 162 -1.77 13.04 13.87
N VAL A 163 -2.05 12.79 12.59
CA VAL A 163 -2.47 11.45 12.12
C VAL A 163 -1.38 10.42 12.38
N ILE A 164 -0.13 10.71 12.02
CA ILE A 164 1.02 9.82 12.29
C ILE A 164 1.18 9.60 13.79
N PHE A 165 1.07 10.65 14.60
CA PHE A 165 1.17 10.54 16.04
C PHE A 165 0.06 9.66 16.65
N MET A 166 -1.18 9.79 16.17
CA MET A 166 -2.29 8.92 16.60
C MET A 166 -2.02 7.45 16.28
N ILE A 167 -1.48 7.17 15.09
CA ILE A 167 -1.21 5.79 14.69
C ILE A 167 0.00 5.22 15.46
N TYR A 168 1.03 6.03 15.71
CA TYR A 168 2.12 5.70 16.63
C TYR A 168 1.60 5.37 18.05
N ARG A 169 0.56 6.08 18.51
CA ARG A 169 -0.14 5.83 19.78
C ARG A 169 -1.10 4.62 19.73
N LYS A 170 -1.09 3.84 18.64
CA LYS A 170 -1.95 2.67 18.41
C LYS A 170 -3.44 2.99 18.41
N ALA A 171 -3.82 4.20 18.00
CA ALA A 171 -5.22 4.49 17.73
C ALA A 171 -5.71 3.61 16.56
N PRO A 172 -6.97 3.12 16.58
CA PRO A 172 -7.54 2.39 15.46
C PRO A 172 -7.40 3.19 14.15
N PRO A 173 -6.92 2.60 13.04
CA PRO A 173 -6.69 3.31 11.78
C PRO A 173 -7.92 4.09 11.30
N LEU A 174 -9.11 3.51 11.43
CA LEU A 174 -10.38 4.16 11.10
C LEU A 174 -10.56 5.51 11.83
N ILE A 175 -10.20 5.57 13.12
CA ILE A 175 -10.32 6.79 13.93
C ILE A 175 -9.28 7.82 13.48
N ALA A 176 -8.04 7.40 13.23
CA ALA A 176 -6.98 8.29 12.76
C ALA A 176 -7.33 8.90 11.38
N LEU A 177 -7.88 8.10 10.46
CA LEU A 177 -8.34 8.55 9.15
C LEU A 177 -9.53 9.51 9.23
N LEU A 178 -10.47 9.26 10.14
CA LEU A 178 -11.61 10.16 10.39
C LEU A 178 -11.12 11.51 10.92
N VAL A 179 -10.28 11.50 11.97
CA VAL A 179 -9.70 12.72 12.52
C VAL A 179 -8.88 13.47 11.48
N GLY A 180 -8.04 12.78 10.71
CA GLY A 180 -7.27 13.39 9.62
C GLY A 180 -8.14 14.02 8.54
N THR A 181 -9.31 13.43 8.25
CA THR A 181 -10.28 13.96 7.28
C THR A 181 -10.94 15.23 7.82
N LEU A 182 -11.40 15.20 9.07
CA LEU A 182 -12.02 16.36 9.71
C LEU A 182 -11.04 17.52 9.89
N LEU A 183 -9.82 17.24 10.36
CA LEU A 183 -8.76 18.23 10.49
C LEU A 183 -8.33 18.80 9.13
N GLY A 184 -8.32 17.98 8.07
CA GLY A 184 -8.12 18.46 6.70
C GLY A 184 -9.21 19.44 6.28
N GLY A 185 -10.48 19.14 6.56
CA GLY A 185 -11.59 20.05 6.31
C GLY A 185 -11.48 21.37 7.08
N VAL A 186 -11.08 21.32 8.35
CA VAL A 186 -10.83 22.53 9.17
C VAL A 186 -9.66 23.32 8.60
N ALA A 187 -8.56 22.66 8.24
CA ALA A 187 -7.41 23.32 7.63
C ALA A 187 -7.79 23.98 6.29
N ALA A 188 -8.66 23.36 5.49
CA ALA A 188 -9.17 23.95 4.25
C ALA A 188 -9.97 25.23 4.48
N LEU A 189 -10.85 25.24 5.49
CA LEU A 189 -11.63 26.44 5.83
C LEU A 189 -10.75 27.61 6.30
N ILE A 190 -9.61 27.32 6.93
CA ILE A 190 -8.68 28.33 7.44
C ILE A 190 -7.70 28.79 6.36
N ALA A 191 -7.09 27.85 5.65
CA ALA A 191 -6.00 28.11 4.71
C ALA A 191 -6.47 28.46 3.31
N GLN A 192 -7.60 27.89 2.86
CA GLN A 192 -8.07 27.92 1.48
C GLN A 192 -9.56 28.31 1.37
N PRO A 193 -10.02 29.41 2.00
CA PRO A 193 -11.44 29.76 2.05
C PRO A 193 -12.08 29.90 0.66
N ASP A 194 -11.34 30.43 -0.32
CA ASP A 194 -11.84 30.66 -1.68
C ASP A 194 -11.99 29.36 -2.49
N ILE A 195 -11.04 28.42 -2.33
CA ILE A 195 -11.14 27.07 -2.93
C ILE A 195 -12.36 26.35 -2.36
N VAL A 196 -12.54 26.35 -1.04
CA VAL A 196 -13.68 25.70 -0.41
C VAL A 196 -15.00 26.30 -0.87
N ALA A 197 -15.07 27.64 -0.97
CA ALA A 197 -16.26 28.32 -1.47
C ALA A 197 -16.60 27.89 -2.91
N THR A 198 -15.60 27.88 -3.79
CA THR A 198 -15.75 27.51 -5.21
C THR A 198 -16.27 26.09 -5.36
N ILE A 199 -15.67 25.13 -4.64
CA ILE A 199 -16.13 23.73 -4.61
C ILE A 199 -17.54 23.60 -4.01
N GLY A 200 -17.89 24.49 -3.08
CA GLY A 200 -19.24 24.62 -2.54
C GLY A 200 -20.26 25.28 -3.47
N GLY A 201 -19.84 25.72 -4.67
CA GLY A 201 -20.67 26.39 -5.68
C GLY A 201 -20.96 27.86 -5.37
N SER A 202 -20.01 28.57 -4.76
CA SER A 202 -20.16 29.99 -4.37
C SER A 202 -18.86 30.76 -4.51
N ASP A 203 -18.95 32.06 -4.82
CA ASP A 203 -17.78 32.94 -4.91
C ASP A 203 -17.26 33.42 -3.53
N ARG A 204 -17.98 33.11 -2.43
CA ARG A 204 -17.61 33.55 -1.08
C ARG A 204 -17.80 32.44 -0.06
N LEU A 205 -16.92 32.42 0.93
CA LEU A 205 -17.05 31.51 2.05
C LEU A 205 -18.20 31.95 2.96
N THR A 206 -19.23 31.11 3.05
CA THR A 206 -20.36 31.20 3.96
C THR A 206 -20.44 29.87 4.72
N PHE A 207 -21.29 29.79 5.75
CA PHE A 207 -21.52 28.51 6.42
C PHE A 207 -21.98 27.42 5.45
N ILE A 208 -22.89 27.75 4.52
CA ILE A 208 -23.44 26.80 3.55
C ILE A 208 -22.39 26.38 2.51
N SER A 209 -21.67 27.32 1.91
CA SER A 209 -20.63 27.01 0.92
C SER A 209 -19.43 26.30 1.57
N GLY A 210 -19.06 26.67 2.81
CA GLY A 210 -18.05 25.98 3.60
C GLY A 210 -18.43 24.52 3.88
N TYR A 211 -19.65 24.28 4.36
CA TYR A 211 -20.16 22.92 4.59
C TYR A 211 -20.20 22.12 3.28
N LYS A 212 -20.79 22.68 2.21
CA LYS A 212 -20.86 22.02 0.91
C LYS A 212 -19.48 21.71 0.33
N GLY A 213 -18.54 22.66 0.39
CA GLY A 213 -17.19 22.49 -0.15
C GLY A 213 -16.44 21.35 0.55
N VAL A 214 -16.46 21.32 1.88
CA VAL A 214 -15.82 20.25 2.67
C VAL A 214 -16.53 18.91 2.43
N MET A 215 -17.86 18.88 2.43
CA MET A 215 -18.61 17.65 2.17
C MET A 215 -18.35 17.12 0.76
N ASN A 216 -18.36 17.98 -0.25
CA ASN A 216 -18.05 17.59 -1.62
C ASN A 216 -16.67 16.96 -1.73
N ALA A 217 -15.64 17.57 -1.11
CA ALA A 217 -14.29 17.02 -1.10
C ALA A 217 -14.17 15.67 -0.36
N ILE A 218 -15.08 15.38 0.58
CA ILE A 218 -15.15 14.07 1.21
C ILE A 218 -15.85 13.06 0.30
N THR A 219 -16.97 13.44 -0.32
CA THR A 219 -17.92 12.48 -0.87
C THR A 219 -17.82 12.27 -2.37
N VAL A 220 -17.55 13.32 -3.15
CA VAL A 220 -17.66 13.31 -4.62
C VAL A 220 -16.38 13.82 -5.28
N ASP A 221 -16.40 13.85 -6.61
CA ASP A 221 -15.32 14.41 -7.39
C ASP A 221 -15.20 15.92 -7.18
N THR A 222 -13.97 16.38 -6.94
CA THR A 222 -13.62 17.80 -6.77
C THR A 222 -12.32 18.08 -7.48
N SER A 223 -12.21 19.22 -8.14
CA SER A 223 -10.98 19.67 -8.80
C SER A 223 -10.62 21.09 -8.39
N VAL A 224 -9.31 21.36 -8.33
CA VAL A 224 -8.77 22.72 -8.19
C VAL A 224 -8.02 23.04 -9.48
N VAL A 225 -8.51 24.05 -10.21
CA VAL A 225 -7.90 24.46 -11.48
C VAL A 225 -6.74 25.40 -11.20
N THR A 226 -5.61 25.11 -11.84
CA THR A 226 -4.38 25.91 -11.81
C THR A 226 -4.01 26.33 -13.23
N THR A 227 -2.99 27.18 -13.34
CA THR A 227 -2.43 27.61 -14.62
C THR A 227 -1.62 26.51 -15.34
N SER A 228 -1.33 25.38 -14.69
CA SER A 228 -0.59 24.26 -15.28
C SER A 228 -1.52 23.07 -15.52
N GLU A 229 -1.68 22.68 -16.78
CA GLU A 229 -2.52 21.52 -17.15
C GLU A 229 -2.11 20.23 -16.42
N GLU A 230 -0.79 19.97 -16.33
CA GLU A 230 -0.26 18.80 -15.62
C GLU A 230 -0.64 18.74 -14.13
N LEU A 231 -0.83 19.90 -13.49
CA LEU A 231 -1.22 19.95 -12.08
C LEU A 231 -2.72 19.76 -11.89
N ASN A 232 -3.54 20.03 -12.90
CA ASN A 232 -4.99 19.93 -12.81
C ASN A 232 -5.45 18.47 -12.65
N ASP A 233 -4.77 17.55 -13.33
CA ASP A 233 -5.01 16.11 -13.16
C ASP A 233 -4.61 15.65 -11.75
N LEU A 234 -3.49 16.17 -11.22
CA LEU A 234 -3.03 15.88 -9.86
C LEU A 234 -3.91 16.51 -8.77
N PHE A 235 -4.55 17.63 -9.08
CA PHE A 235 -5.44 18.35 -8.17
C PHE A 235 -6.91 18.05 -8.43
N THR A 236 -7.18 16.83 -8.91
CA THR A 236 -8.50 16.23 -8.95
C THR A 236 -8.60 15.10 -7.94
N GLY A 237 -9.56 15.17 -7.02
CA GLY A 237 -9.84 14.15 -6.02
C GLY A 237 -11.22 13.52 -6.27
N LYS A 238 -11.34 12.19 -6.12
CA LYS A 238 -12.58 11.46 -6.40
C LYS A 238 -13.52 11.23 -5.20
N GLY A 239 -13.15 11.76 -4.04
CA GLY A 239 -13.86 11.54 -2.78
C GLY A 239 -14.11 10.05 -2.48
N MET A 240 -15.14 9.77 -1.68
CA MET A 240 -15.62 8.40 -1.41
C MET A 240 -16.32 7.78 -2.63
N ALA A 241 -16.91 8.58 -3.52
CA ALA A 241 -17.56 8.10 -4.75
C ALA A 241 -16.60 7.29 -5.62
N GLY A 242 -15.36 7.76 -5.79
CA GLY A 242 -14.32 7.04 -6.53
C GLY A 242 -13.94 5.68 -5.94
N MET A 243 -14.23 5.43 -4.67
CA MET A 243 -13.96 4.15 -3.99
C MET A 243 -15.12 3.16 -4.05
N LEU A 244 -16.32 3.58 -4.51
CA LEU A 244 -17.50 2.70 -4.53
C LEU A 244 -17.26 1.44 -5.36
N GLY A 245 -16.54 1.55 -6.49
CA GLY A 245 -16.18 0.39 -7.32
C GLY A 245 -15.35 -0.65 -6.54
N THR A 246 -14.36 -0.19 -5.79
CA THR A 246 -13.54 -1.06 -4.93
C THR A 246 -14.39 -1.68 -3.82
N ILE A 247 -15.28 -0.91 -3.18
CA ILE A 247 -16.17 -1.42 -2.12
C ILE A 247 -17.09 -2.51 -2.66
N TRP A 248 -17.72 -2.30 -3.82
CA TRP A 248 -18.55 -3.31 -4.47
C TRP A 248 -17.76 -4.58 -4.80
N LEU A 249 -16.53 -4.41 -5.31
CA LEU A 249 -15.65 -5.53 -5.60
C LEU A 249 -15.28 -6.31 -4.33
N ILE A 250 -14.98 -5.64 -3.22
CA ILE A 250 -14.74 -6.27 -1.90
C ILE A 250 -15.97 -7.09 -1.47
N ILE A 251 -17.17 -6.52 -1.52
CA ILE A 251 -18.41 -7.21 -1.13
C ILE A 251 -18.62 -8.45 -2.00
N CYS A 252 -18.48 -8.33 -3.32
CA CYS A 252 -18.61 -9.46 -4.25
C CYS A 252 -17.57 -10.55 -3.98
N ALA A 253 -16.31 -10.17 -3.75
CA ALA A 253 -15.21 -11.09 -3.47
C ALA A 253 -15.43 -11.85 -2.15
N MET A 254 -15.85 -11.16 -1.08
CA MET A 254 -16.15 -11.79 0.21
C MET A 254 -17.33 -12.76 0.12
N VAL A 255 -18.41 -12.38 -0.58
CA VAL A 255 -19.56 -13.28 -0.81
C VAL A 255 -19.12 -14.51 -1.60
N PHE A 256 -18.36 -14.33 -2.67
CA PHE A 256 -17.83 -15.43 -3.48
C PHE A 256 -16.94 -16.37 -2.65
N GLY A 257 -15.99 -15.82 -1.88
CA GLY A 257 -15.13 -16.59 -0.98
C GLY A 257 -15.90 -17.37 0.07
N GLY A 258 -16.92 -16.76 0.68
CA GLY A 258 -17.80 -17.43 1.65
C GLY A 258 -18.59 -18.59 1.03
N VAL A 259 -19.12 -18.41 -0.19
CA VAL A 259 -19.80 -19.49 -0.92
C VAL A 259 -18.83 -20.62 -1.26
N MET A 260 -17.62 -20.29 -1.74
CA MET A 260 -16.58 -21.27 -2.06
C MET A 260 -16.15 -22.12 -0.86
N ASP A 261 -16.09 -21.52 0.34
CA ASP A 261 -15.82 -22.23 1.59
C ASP A 261 -17.00 -23.13 1.98
N ALA A 262 -18.22 -22.60 1.93
CA ALA A 262 -19.44 -23.33 2.29
C ALA A 262 -19.66 -24.59 1.45
N ILE A 263 -19.33 -24.56 0.15
CA ILE A 263 -19.46 -25.73 -0.74
C ILE A 263 -18.25 -26.68 -0.66
N GLY A 264 -17.22 -26.36 0.12
CA GLY A 264 -16.00 -27.17 0.25
C GLY A 264 -15.08 -27.13 -0.97
N ALA A 265 -15.28 -26.18 -1.91
CA ALA A 265 -14.45 -26.06 -3.10
C ALA A 265 -13.00 -25.69 -2.74
N LEU A 266 -12.83 -24.78 -1.77
CA LEU A 266 -11.51 -24.41 -1.25
C LEU A 266 -10.78 -25.63 -0.68
N SER A 267 -11.46 -26.50 0.07
CA SER A 267 -10.89 -27.74 0.60
C SER A 267 -10.47 -28.72 -0.51
N ARG A 268 -11.21 -28.79 -1.62
CA ARG A 268 -10.89 -29.68 -2.74
C ARG A 268 -9.72 -29.18 -3.58
N ILE A 269 -9.67 -27.89 -3.88
CA ILE A 269 -8.50 -27.24 -4.51
C ILE A 269 -7.27 -27.47 -3.63
N SER A 270 -7.46 -27.32 -2.33
CA SER A 270 -6.41 -27.52 -1.34
C SER A 270 -5.83 -28.95 -1.35
N ALA A 271 -6.69 -29.96 -1.36
CA ALA A 271 -6.26 -31.37 -1.42
C ALA A 271 -5.48 -31.69 -2.72
N ALA A 272 -5.88 -31.11 -3.86
CA ALA A 272 -5.15 -31.28 -5.12
C ALA A 272 -3.74 -30.67 -5.05
N LEU A 273 -3.60 -29.47 -4.47
CA LEU A 273 -2.29 -28.80 -4.32
C LEU A 273 -1.35 -29.52 -3.34
N LEU A 274 -1.92 -30.17 -2.31
CA LEU A 274 -1.18 -31.01 -1.38
C LEU A 274 -0.65 -32.31 -2.01
N SER A 275 -1.37 -32.88 -2.98
CA SER A 275 -0.95 -34.12 -3.66
C SER A 275 0.30 -33.97 -4.53
N LEU A 276 0.75 -32.74 -4.78
CA LEU A 276 1.88 -32.42 -5.67
C LEU A 276 3.26 -32.41 -4.97
N SER A 277 3.37 -32.64 -3.65
CA SER A 277 4.62 -32.33 -2.92
C SER A 277 5.01 -33.30 -1.81
N ASN A 278 6.06 -34.09 -2.06
CA ASN A 278 6.74 -34.90 -1.03
C ASN A 278 7.96 -34.20 -0.39
N SER A 279 8.51 -33.13 -0.98
CA SER A 279 9.71 -32.43 -0.46
C SER A 279 9.41 -31.16 0.35
N ILE A 280 10.37 -30.67 1.15
CA ILE A 280 10.23 -29.39 1.88
C ILE A 280 10.06 -28.24 0.87
N PHE A 281 10.92 -28.13 -0.13
CA PHE A 281 10.81 -27.10 -1.16
C PHE A 281 9.46 -27.12 -1.87
N GLY A 282 8.98 -28.31 -2.27
CA GLY A 282 7.68 -28.46 -2.93
C GLY A 282 6.53 -27.95 -2.05
N LEU A 283 6.63 -28.08 -0.72
CA LEU A 283 5.60 -27.61 0.20
C LEU A 283 5.54 -26.07 0.25
N PHE A 284 6.70 -25.40 0.26
CA PHE A 284 6.78 -23.95 0.13
C PHE A 284 6.27 -23.49 -1.25
N ALA A 285 6.68 -24.16 -2.32
CA ALA A 285 6.22 -23.87 -3.69
C ALA A 285 4.69 -24.00 -3.83
N SER A 286 4.10 -25.08 -3.30
CA SER A 286 2.64 -25.25 -3.28
C SER A 286 1.94 -24.16 -2.47
N THR A 287 2.52 -23.73 -1.36
CA THR A 287 1.97 -22.64 -0.53
C THR A 287 1.98 -21.31 -1.29
N VAL A 288 3.12 -20.95 -1.91
CA VAL A 288 3.25 -19.75 -2.74
C VAL A 288 2.26 -19.80 -3.91
N ALA A 289 2.22 -20.90 -4.65
CA ALA A 289 1.32 -21.08 -5.79
C ALA A 289 -0.15 -20.95 -5.37
N SER A 290 -0.52 -21.47 -4.20
CA SER A 290 -1.89 -21.35 -3.67
C SER A 290 -2.26 -19.91 -3.33
N CYS A 291 -1.35 -19.17 -2.68
CA CYS A 291 -1.58 -17.77 -2.34
C CYS A 291 -1.74 -16.91 -3.61
N LEU A 292 -0.85 -17.11 -4.61
CA LEU A 292 -0.95 -16.44 -5.90
C LEU A 292 -2.25 -16.78 -6.63
N ALA A 293 -2.61 -18.06 -6.69
CA ALA A 293 -3.84 -18.51 -7.33
C ALA A 293 -5.08 -17.88 -6.68
N LEU A 294 -5.12 -17.78 -5.34
CA LEU A 294 -6.24 -17.13 -4.66
C LEU A 294 -6.25 -15.62 -4.83
N ASN A 295 -5.10 -14.94 -4.86
CA ASN A 295 -5.07 -13.52 -5.20
C ASN A 295 -5.64 -13.25 -6.59
N VAL A 296 -5.35 -14.13 -7.55
CA VAL A 296 -5.87 -14.05 -8.92
C VAL A 296 -7.35 -14.42 -9.01
N THR A 297 -7.82 -15.43 -8.28
CA THR A 297 -9.17 -16.00 -8.47
C THR A 297 -10.21 -15.51 -7.46
N ALA A 298 -9.83 -15.34 -6.20
CA ALA A 298 -10.74 -14.92 -5.11
C ALA A 298 -10.75 -13.41 -4.91
N SER A 299 -9.81 -12.67 -5.53
CA SER A 299 -9.78 -11.20 -5.55
C SER A 299 -9.67 -10.51 -4.18
N ASP A 300 -9.40 -11.27 -3.12
CA ASP A 300 -9.30 -10.79 -1.74
C ASP A 300 -8.03 -11.32 -1.06
N GLN A 301 -7.27 -10.40 -0.48
CA GLN A 301 -5.98 -10.68 0.15
C GLN A 301 -6.11 -11.53 1.42
N TYR A 302 -7.19 -11.34 2.20
CA TYR A 302 -7.41 -12.10 3.43
C TYR A 302 -7.69 -13.57 3.13
N LEU A 303 -8.47 -13.85 2.08
CA LEU A 303 -8.69 -15.22 1.61
C LEU A 303 -7.39 -15.89 1.15
N ALA A 304 -6.51 -15.15 0.47
CA ALA A 304 -5.21 -15.64 0.03
C ALA A 304 -4.26 -16.00 1.20
N LEU A 305 -4.51 -15.49 2.41
CA LEU A 305 -3.80 -15.88 3.64
C LEU A 305 -4.49 -17.01 4.39
N VAL A 306 -5.80 -16.87 4.63
CA VAL A 306 -6.57 -17.76 5.51
C VAL A 306 -6.65 -19.17 4.95
N VAL A 307 -6.96 -19.30 3.66
CA VAL A 307 -7.20 -20.61 3.05
C VAL A 307 -5.90 -21.42 2.96
N PRO A 308 -4.78 -20.89 2.41
CA PRO A 308 -3.55 -21.66 2.35
C PRO A 308 -2.97 -21.89 3.76
N GLY A 309 -3.12 -20.95 4.69
CA GLY A 309 -2.69 -21.13 6.07
C GLY A 309 -3.35 -22.32 6.74
N LYS A 310 -4.68 -22.43 6.66
CA LYS A 310 -5.42 -23.58 7.22
C LYS A 310 -5.10 -24.88 6.48
N MET A 311 -5.01 -24.83 5.15
CA MET A 311 -4.71 -26.00 4.32
C MET A 311 -3.35 -26.62 4.68
N PHE A 312 -2.28 -25.81 4.71
CA PHE A 312 -0.92 -26.33 4.77
C PHE A 312 -0.39 -26.49 6.20
N ALA A 313 -1.07 -25.96 7.22
CA ALA A 313 -0.62 -26.03 8.62
C ALA A 313 -0.27 -27.45 9.06
N LYS A 314 -1.14 -28.43 8.76
CA LYS A 314 -0.88 -29.85 9.09
C LYS A 314 0.34 -30.39 8.35
N SER A 315 0.46 -30.13 7.05
CA SER A 315 1.57 -30.64 6.24
C SER A 315 2.92 -30.05 6.62
N TYR A 316 2.97 -28.77 7.03
CA TYR A 316 4.19 -28.18 7.61
C TYR A 316 4.57 -28.90 8.91
N LYS A 317 3.59 -29.13 9.79
CA LYS A 317 3.79 -29.85 11.05
C LYS A 317 4.25 -31.30 10.83
N ASP A 318 3.63 -32.02 9.90
CA ASP A 318 3.97 -33.41 9.57
C ASP A 318 5.39 -33.55 9.01
N LYS A 319 5.92 -32.50 8.35
CA LYS A 319 7.34 -32.42 7.94
C LYS A 319 8.27 -31.85 9.02
N GLY A 320 7.78 -31.68 10.24
CA GLY A 320 8.55 -31.15 11.37
C GLY A 320 8.95 -29.69 11.22
N LEU A 321 8.25 -28.88 10.41
CA LEU A 321 8.53 -27.45 10.23
C LEU A 321 7.82 -26.62 11.30
N ALA A 322 8.52 -25.62 11.82
CA ALA A 322 7.93 -24.64 12.73
C ALA A 322 6.92 -23.72 12.02
N PRO A 323 5.88 -23.22 12.71
CA PRO A 323 4.76 -22.49 12.12
C PRO A 323 5.14 -21.12 11.51
N GLU A 324 6.24 -20.51 11.96
CA GLU A 324 6.79 -19.29 11.37
C GLU A 324 7.21 -19.47 9.90
N ASN A 325 7.53 -20.69 9.47
CA ASN A 325 7.83 -20.96 8.07
C ASN A 325 6.58 -20.78 7.19
N LEU A 326 5.45 -21.34 7.61
CA LEU A 326 4.19 -21.21 6.89
C LEU A 326 3.72 -19.77 6.91
N SER A 327 3.63 -19.14 8.09
CA SER A 327 3.17 -17.74 8.17
C SER A 327 4.05 -16.78 7.37
N ARG A 328 5.38 -16.96 7.38
CA ARG A 328 6.27 -16.18 6.51
C ARG A 328 5.92 -16.38 5.03
N THR A 329 5.73 -17.62 4.58
CA THR A 329 5.37 -17.90 3.18
C THR A 329 4.01 -17.31 2.79
N LEU A 330 3.02 -17.35 3.69
CA LEU A 330 1.73 -16.68 3.49
C LEU A 330 1.92 -15.17 3.28
N GLU A 331 2.70 -14.52 4.13
CA GLU A 331 2.92 -13.07 4.03
C GLU A 331 3.80 -12.70 2.80
N ASP A 332 4.77 -13.54 2.44
CA ASP A 332 5.67 -13.35 1.29
C ASP A 332 4.97 -13.58 -0.06
N SER A 333 3.78 -14.19 -0.08
CA SER A 333 3.10 -14.53 -1.34
C SER A 333 1.64 -14.12 -1.41
N GLY A 334 0.88 -14.17 -0.31
CA GLY A 334 -0.51 -13.68 -0.25
C GLY A 334 -0.57 -12.17 -0.10
N THR A 335 0.05 -11.63 0.94
CA THR A 335 -0.06 -10.21 1.27
C THR A 335 0.48 -9.33 0.15
N VAL A 336 1.76 -9.48 -0.18
CA VAL A 336 2.47 -8.54 -1.06
C VAL A 336 2.09 -8.65 -2.53
N THR A 337 1.52 -9.76 -3.00
CA THR A 337 1.18 -9.92 -4.44
C THR A 337 -0.24 -9.55 -4.79
N SER A 338 -1.11 -9.35 -3.79
CA SER A 338 -2.51 -8.94 -4.01
C SER A 338 -2.63 -7.66 -4.84
N VAL A 339 -1.74 -6.69 -4.63
CA VAL A 339 -1.69 -5.43 -5.39
C VAL A 339 -1.37 -5.61 -6.87
N LEU A 340 -0.75 -6.73 -7.24
CA LEU A 340 -0.30 -6.98 -8.61
C LEU A 340 -1.44 -7.46 -9.53
N VAL A 341 -2.63 -7.72 -8.98
CA VAL A 341 -3.78 -8.22 -9.71
C VAL A 341 -4.82 -7.10 -9.85
N PRO A 342 -5.15 -6.64 -11.07
CA PRO A 342 -5.99 -5.45 -11.28
C PRO A 342 -7.40 -5.55 -10.68
N TRP A 343 -7.97 -6.76 -10.69
CA TRP A 343 -9.29 -7.06 -10.15
C TRP A 343 -9.26 -7.58 -8.71
N ASN A 344 -8.09 -7.64 -8.07
CA ASN A 344 -8.00 -7.87 -6.64
C ASN A 344 -8.23 -6.54 -5.90
N THR A 345 -8.86 -6.61 -4.73
CA THR A 345 -9.18 -5.45 -3.88
C THR A 345 -7.99 -4.52 -3.67
N CYS A 346 -6.81 -5.06 -3.40
CA CYS A 346 -5.57 -4.29 -3.24
C CYS A 346 -5.12 -3.61 -4.53
N GLY A 347 -5.15 -4.31 -5.67
CA GLY A 347 -4.76 -3.74 -6.96
C GLY A 347 -5.72 -2.64 -7.42
N ALA A 348 -7.03 -2.89 -7.28
CA ALA A 348 -8.10 -1.94 -7.58
C ALA A 348 -8.00 -0.68 -6.69
N TYR A 349 -7.76 -0.85 -5.39
CA TYR A 349 -7.57 0.28 -4.47
C TYR A 349 -6.35 1.12 -4.85
N GLN A 350 -5.19 0.48 -5.00
CA GLN A 350 -3.93 1.19 -5.26
C GLN A 350 -3.97 1.92 -6.61
N SER A 351 -4.56 1.28 -7.63
CA SER A 351 -4.81 1.91 -8.94
C SER A 351 -5.76 3.11 -8.83
N GLY A 352 -6.87 2.96 -8.11
CA GLY A 352 -7.85 4.03 -7.93
C GLY A 352 -7.32 5.24 -7.15
N VAL A 353 -6.48 4.99 -6.13
CA VAL A 353 -5.90 6.03 -5.26
C VAL A 353 -4.71 6.73 -5.90
N LEU A 354 -3.80 5.98 -6.53
CA LEU A 354 -2.60 6.56 -7.15
C LEU A 354 -2.88 7.09 -8.56
N GLY A 355 -4.02 6.73 -9.17
CA GLY A 355 -4.36 7.12 -10.53
C GLY A 355 -3.52 6.42 -11.60
N VAL A 356 -2.84 5.32 -11.26
CA VAL A 356 -1.93 4.58 -12.15
C VAL A 356 -2.41 3.15 -12.27
N ALA A 357 -2.63 2.67 -13.49
CA ALA A 357 -3.19 1.34 -13.67
C ALA A 357 -2.23 0.24 -13.19
N THR A 358 -2.79 -0.88 -12.70
CA THR A 358 -2.00 -1.99 -12.16
C THR A 358 -0.96 -2.51 -13.14
N PHE A 359 -1.28 -2.61 -14.43
CA PHE A 359 -0.34 -3.08 -15.43
C PHE A 359 0.86 -2.12 -15.65
N GLU A 360 0.69 -0.83 -15.36
CA GLU A 360 1.76 0.17 -15.52
C GLU A 360 2.77 0.07 -14.37
N TYR A 361 2.30 -0.12 -13.13
CA TYR A 361 3.19 -0.25 -11.98
C TYR A 361 3.66 -1.68 -11.71
N PHE A 362 3.00 -2.70 -12.28
CA PHE A 362 3.24 -4.12 -11.98
C PHE A 362 4.73 -4.49 -12.05
N ALA A 363 5.43 -4.08 -13.12
CA ALA A 363 6.84 -4.38 -13.32
C ALA A 363 7.74 -3.66 -12.30
N PHE A 364 7.34 -2.47 -11.86
CA PHE A 364 8.10 -1.62 -10.94
C PHE A 364 7.76 -1.86 -9.46
N ALA A 365 6.69 -2.59 -9.15
CA ALA A 365 6.43 -3.07 -7.79
C ALA A 365 7.39 -4.22 -7.41
N ILE A 366 8.70 -3.95 -7.49
CA ILE A 366 9.81 -4.91 -7.41
C ILE A 366 9.73 -5.70 -6.13
N PHE A 367 9.53 -5.03 -5.00
CA PHE A 367 9.42 -5.70 -3.70
C PHE A 367 8.31 -6.75 -3.70
N ASN A 368 7.16 -6.41 -4.29
CA ASN A 368 5.94 -7.21 -4.27
C ASN A 368 6.08 -8.50 -5.08
N TRP A 369 6.60 -8.43 -6.31
CA TRP A 369 6.78 -9.64 -7.12
C TRP A 369 8.05 -10.42 -6.73
N LEU A 370 9.07 -9.78 -6.16
CA LEU A 370 10.32 -10.43 -5.74
C LEU A 370 10.15 -11.27 -4.47
N SER A 371 9.31 -10.84 -3.53
CA SER A 371 9.13 -11.50 -2.23
C SER A 371 8.75 -13.00 -2.31
N PRO A 372 7.82 -13.44 -3.19
CA PRO A 372 7.56 -14.87 -3.43
C PRO A 372 8.79 -15.64 -3.89
N PHE A 373 9.60 -15.08 -4.79
CA PHE A 373 10.82 -15.74 -5.25
C PHE A 373 11.88 -15.83 -4.16
N MET A 374 11.98 -14.80 -3.31
CA MET A 374 12.91 -14.80 -2.17
C MET A 374 12.57 -15.91 -1.17
N THR A 375 11.28 -16.12 -0.85
CA THR A 375 10.91 -17.24 0.04
C THR A 375 11.21 -18.60 -0.59
N LEU A 376 11.06 -18.75 -1.92
CA LEU A 376 11.41 -20.00 -2.61
C LEU A 376 12.91 -20.22 -2.65
N LEU A 377 13.71 -19.17 -2.83
CA LEU A 377 15.17 -19.24 -2.74
C LEU A 377 15.63 -19.72 -1.37
N PHE A 378 15.08 -19.15 -0.29
CA PHE A 378 15.38 -19.58 1.08
C PHE A 378 14.98 -21.05 1.32
N ALA A 379 13.85 -21.49 0.77
CA ALA A 379 13.42 -22.88 0.85
C ALA A 379 14.33 -23.83 0.05
N ALA A 380 14.78 -23.43 -1.15
CA ALA A 380 15.63 -24.23 -2.03
C ALA A 380 17.02 -24.50 -1.41
N PHE A 381 17.60 -23.48 -0.79
CA PHE A 381 18.92 -23.57 -0.13
C PHE A 381 18.83 -23.91 1.36
N GLN A 382 17.64 -24.19 1.89
CA GLN A 382 17.38 -24.44 3.31
C GLN A 382 17.94 -23.36 4.26
N ILE A 383 17.97 -22.11 3.80
CA ILE A 383 18.50 -20.98 4.57
C ILE A 383 17.50 -20.65 5.67
N LYS A 384 17.91 -20.87 6.93
CA LYS A 384 17.10 -20.55 8.11
C LYS A 384 15.67 -21.07 7.93
N ILE A 385 15.53 -22.37 7.67
CA ILE A 385 14.27 -23.11 7.73
C ILE A 385 14.21 -23.82 9.08
N ARG A 386 13.31 -23.38 9.97
CA ARG A 386 13.26 -23.78 11.37
C ARG A 386 12.45 -25.04 11.51
N MET A 387 13.06 -26.05 12.12
CA MET A 387 12.39 -27.31 12.45
C MET A 387 11.79 -27.21 13.86
N LEU A 388 10.71 -27.93 14.11
CA LEU A 388 10.22 -28.20 15.45
C LEU A 388 11.30 -29.00 16.19
N VAL A 389 11.65 -28.58 17.40
CA VAL A 389 12.59 -29.34 18.24
C VAL A 389 11.97 -30.71 18.49
N SER A 390 12.64 -31.78 18.07
CA SER A 390 12.25 -33.13 18.49
C SER A 390 12.31 -33.17 20.01
N LYS A 391 11.20 -33.54 20.67
CA LYS A 391 11.32 -34.04 22.04
C LYS A 391 12.35 -35.18 21.99
N PRO A 392 13.36 -35.23 22.87
CA PRO A 392 14.10 -36.47 23.07
C PRO A 392 13.05 -37.53 23.37
N GLU A 393 13.04 -38.63 22.61
CA GLU A 393 12.27 -39.82 23.02
C GLU A 393 12.70 -40.12 24.46
N ALA A 394 11.73 -40.11 25.36
CA ALA A 394 11.97 -40.56 26.73
C ALA A 394 12.38 -42.03 26.62
N ALA A 395 13.67 -42.27 26.85
CA ALA A 395 14.29 -43.60 26.84
C ALA A 395 13.68 -44.51 27.91
#